data_AF-A0A662SS97-F1
#
_entry.id   AF-A0A662SS97-F1
#
_cell.length_a   1.000
_cell.length_b   1.000
_cell.length_c   1.000
_cell.angle_alpha   90.00
_cell.angle_beta   90.00
_cell.angle_gamma   90.00
#
_symmetry.space_group_name_H-M   'P 1'
#
loop_
_entity.id
_entity.type
_entity.pdbx_description
1 polymer ?
#
loop_
_entity_poly.entity_id
_entity_poly.type
_entity_poly.pdbx_seq_one_letter_code
_entity_poly.pdbx_strand_id
1 'polypeptide(L)'
;MTFEFKTIKEAEEALERVEEDLIMGKISEEEYKNQKRKIKAYISLLELEDMLIEGKITEEEYKQKKAEYQAIISGEAVVEEEAAPLAKEVRKIVSKIKEVKGKREKLRDLLVNKEISEKTFNKLDSEYEEKEKSLTSELAEKKEELESRISEIEEELEKVRLQLEELRARLALEEISGSEYDSKKLDLEEKEKRLSNEMISLKEALELLG
;
A
#
# COMPACT_ATOMS: atom_id res chain seq x y z
N MET A 1 -9.48 17.58 -8.48
CA MET A 1 -10.82 17.10 -8.87
C MET A 1 -11.52 16.58 -7.64
N THR A 2 -12.74 17.04 -7.38
CA THR A 2 -13.65 16.41 -6.41
C THR A 2 -14.30 15.24 -7.12
N PHE A 3 -14.00 14.03 -6.68
CA PHE A 3 -14.72 12.84 -7.13
C PHE A 3 -16.05 12.79 -6.38
N GLU A 4 -17.14 12.58 -7.08
CA GLU A 4 -18.44 12.21 -6.51
C GLU A 4 -18.95 11.03 -7.33
N PHE A 5 -19.07 9.86 -6.70
CA PHE A 5 -19.59 8.65 -7.32
C PHE A 5 -20.98 8.34 -6.78
N LYS A 6 -21.90 7.96 -7.66
CA LYS A 6 -23.26 7.61 -7.27
C LYS A 6 -23.44 6.12 -7.03
N THR A 7 -22.50 5.31 -7.53
CA THR A 7 -22.54 3.85 -7.40
C THR A 7 -21.14 3.28 -7.17
N ILE A 8 -21.05 2.10 -6.56
CA ILE A 8 -19.78 1.39 -6.35
C ILE A 8 -19.09 1.14 -7.69
N LYS A 9 -19.86 0.71 -8.70
CA LYS A 9 -19.35 0.47 -10.05
C LYS A 9 -18.68 1.70 -10.68
N GLU A 10 -19.27 2.88 -10.55
CA GLU A 10 -18.66 4.12 -11.05
C GLU A 10 -17.34 4.45 -10.34
N ALA A 11 -17.24 4.14 -9.05
CA ALA A 11 -16.04 4.34 -8.28
C ALA A 11 -14.95 3.31 -8.64
N GLU A 12 -15.31 2.04 -8.86
CA GLU A 12 -14.40 0.99 -9.33
C GLU A 12 -13.81 1.32 -10.71
N GLU A 13 -14.66 1.72 -11.67
CA GLU A 13 -14.21 2.16 -13.00
C GLU A 13 -13.30 3.40 -12.94
N ALA A 14 -13.45 4.25 -11.93
CA ALA A 14 -12.55 5.37 -11.70
C ALA A 14 -11.22 4.92 -11.10
N LEU A 15 -11.24 3.87 -10.27
CA LEU A 15 -10.04 3.27 -9.69
C LEU A 15 -9.16 2.64 -10.78
N GLU A 16 -9.77 1.91 -11.72
CA GLU A 16 -9.10 1.37 -12.92
C GLU A 16 -8.48 2.49 -13.77
N ARG A 17 -9.22 3.57 -14.02
CA ARG A 17 -8.71 4.74 -14.78
C ARG A 17 -7.52 5.40 -14.11
N VAL A 18 -7.53 5.51 -12.78
CA VAL A 18 -6.40 6.06 -12.01
C VAL A 18 -5.17 5.15 -12.09
N GLU A 19 -5.36 3.83 -12.14
CA GLU A 19 -4.29 2.86 -12.39
C GLU A 19 -3.72 2.99 -13.81
N GLU A 20 -4.58 3.08 -14.82
CA GLU A 20 -4.16 3.33 -16.21
C GLU A 20 -3.39 4.65 -16.35
N ASP A 21 -3.84 5.72 -15.69
CA ASP A 21 -3.20 7.02 -15.75
C ASP A 21 -1.80 7.02 -15.08
N LEU A 22 -1.60 6.22 -14.03
CA LEU A 22 -0.26 5.97 -13.47
C LEU A 22 0.62 5.22 -14.46
N ILE A 23 0.11 4.13 -15.05
CA ILE A 23 0.84 3.31 -16.04
C ILE A 23 1.25 4.15 -17.25
N MET A 24 0.37 5.05 -17.70
CA MET A 24 0.60 5.96 -18.82
C MET A 24 1.46 7.18 -18.44
N GLY A 25 1.89 7.30 -17.17
CA GLY A 25 2.72 8.39 -16.68
C GLY A 25 2.04 9.76 -16.66
N LYS A 26 0.70 9.80 -16.67
CA LYS A 26 -0.08 11.05 -16.65
C LYS A 26 -0.20 11.65 -15.26
N ILE A 27 -0.07 10.83 -14.22
CA ILE A 27 -0.10 11.23 -12.81
C ILE A 27 1.15 10.70 -12.09
N SER A 28 1.57 11.39 -11.03
CA SER A 28 2.65 10.92 -10.16
C SER A 28 2.17 9.79 -9.25
N GLU A 29 3.09 9.00 -8.70
CA GLU A 29 2.76 7.99 -7.67
C GLU A 29 2.06 8.61 -6.45
N GLU A 30 2.46 9.81 -6.04
CA GLU A 30 1.84 10.50 -4.90
C GLU A 30 0.40 10.90 -5.22
N GLU A 31 0.16 11.36 -6.44
CA GLU A 31 -1.17 11.72 -6.93
C GLU A 31 -2.05 10.47 -7.11
N TYR A 32 -1.49 9.39 -7.64
CA TYR A 32 -2.13 8.08 -7.71
C TYR A 32 -2.58 7.60 -6.32
N LYS A 33 -1.69 7.60 -5.32
CA LYS A 33 -2.01 7.17 -3.95
C LYS A 33 -3.13 8.01 -3.34
N ASN A 34 -3.11 9.32 -3.57
CA ASN A 34 -4.13 10.22 -3.05
C ASN A 34 -5.49 9.99 -3.72
N GLN A 35 -5.52 9.89 -5.05
CA GLN A 35 -6.75 9.62 -5.80
C GLN A 35 -7.33 8.25 -5.46
N LYS A 36 -6.51 7.20 -5.47
CA LYS A 36 -6.90 5.83 -5.08
C LYS A 36 -7.52 5.79 -3.70
N ARG A 37 -6.91 6.48 -2.73
CA ARG A 37 -7.43 6.55 -1.35
C ARG A 37 -8.81 7.19 -1.28
N LYS A 38 -9.01 8.31 -1.97
CA LYS A 38 -10.31 9.00 -2.01
C LYS A 38 -11.40 8.14 -2.65
N ILE A 39 -11.07 7.46 -3.75
CA ILE A 39 -12.00 6.57 -4.45
C ILE A 39 -12.37 5.37 -3.56
N LYS A 40 -11.40 4.74 -2.89
CA LYS A 40 -11.68 3.66 -1.93
C LYS A 40 -12.55 4.10 -0.75
N ALA A 41 -12.31 5.29 -0.21
CA ALA A 41 -13.14 5.83 0.86
C ALA A 41 -14.59 6.08 0.40
N TYR A 42 -14.80 6.47 -0.86
CA TYR A 42 -16.13 6.55 -1.45
C TYR A 42 -16.80 5.18 -1.58
N ILE A 43 -16.09 4.17 -2.07
CA ILE A 43 -16.62 2.79 -2.16
C ILE A 43 -17.10 2.34 -0.78
N SER A 44 -16.27 2.49 0.25
CA SER A 44 -16.64 2.09 1.60
C SER A 44 -17.77 2.92 2.21
N LEU A 45 -17.95 4.18 1.81
CA LEU A 45 -19.11 4.97 2.22
C LEU A 45 -20.41 4.44 1.58
N LEU A 46 -20.36 4.02 0.32
CA LEU A 46 -21.51 3.41 -0.37
C LEU A 46 -21.84 2.02 0.21
N GLU A 47 -20.85 1.17 0.46
CA GLU A 47 -21.02 -0.12 1.15
C GLU A 47 -21.65 0.07 2.54
N LEU A 48 -21.22 1.10 3.27
CA LEU A 48 -21.76 1.43 4.59
C LEU A 48 -23.24 1.82 4.54
N GLU A 49 -23.67 2.50 3.47
CA GLU A 49 -25.08 2.84 3.23
C GLU A 49 -25.92 1.59 2.99
N ASP A 50 -25.43 0.68 2.15
CA ASP A 50 -26.09 -0.62 1.90
C ASP A 50 -26.17 -1.46 3.18
N MET A 51 -25.10 -1.54 3.97
CA MET A 51 -25.09 -2.24 5.27
C MET A 51 -26.10 -1.66 6.26
N LEU A 52 -26.31 -0.34 6.27
CA LEU A 52 -27.33 0.28 7.11
C LEU A 52 -28.74 -0.08 6.63
N ILE A 53 -28.98 -0.02 5.31
CA ILE A 53 -30.27 -0.36 4.69
C ILE A 53 -30.63 -1.83 4.96
N GLU A 54 -29.64 -2.72 4.90
CA GLU A 54 -29.77 -4.14 5.19
C GLU A 54 -29.85 -4.45 6.70
N GLY A 55 -29.69 -3.44 7.57
CA GLY A 55 -29.74 -3.61 9.03
C GLY A 55 -28.54 -4.35 9.62
N LYS A 56 -27.42 -4.42 8.88
CA LYS A 56 -26.16 -5.07 9.32
C LYS A 56 -25.36 -4.22 10.30
N ILE A 57 -25.61 -2.91 10.34
CA ILE A 57 -24.97 -1.96 11.25
C ILE A 57 -26.00 -1.01 11.88
N THR A 58 -25.66 -0.44 13.03
CA THR A 58 -26.49 0.56 13.71
C THR A 58 -26.30 1.96 13.12
N GLU A 59 -27.28 2.86 13.36
CA GLU A 59 -27.16 4.27 12.95
C GLU A 59 -25.96 5.00 13.58
N GLU A 60 -25.57 4.63 14.80
CA GLU A 60 -24.41 5.21 15.49
C GLU A 60 -23.10 4.77 14.85
N GLU A 61 -22.95 3.47 14.55
CA GLU A 61 -21.80 2.92 13.83
C GLU A 61 -21.70 3.51 12.41
N TYR A 62 -22.83 3.70 11.73
CA TYR A 62 -22.89 4.36 10.44
C TYR A 62 -22.38 5.80 10.52
N LYS A 63 -22.86 6.60 11.48
CA LYS A 63 -22.44 8.01 11.63
C LYS A 63 -20.95 8.16 11.89
N GLN A 64 -20.37 7.31 12.73
CA GLN A 64 -18.93 7.34 13.04
C GLN A 64 -18.10 7.01 11.80
N LYS A 65 -18.36 5.86 11.17
CA LYS A 65 -17.62 5.42 9.97
C LYS A 65 -17.81 6.36 8.78
N LYS A 66 -19.02 6.90 8.60
CA LYS A 66 -19.29 7.91 7.57
C LYS A 66 -18.42 9.15 7.75
N ALA A 67 -18.30 9.66 8.97
CA ALA A 67 -17.46 10.82 9.25
C ALA A 67 -15.97 10.54 8.95
N GLU A 68 -15.48 9.34 9.28
CA GLU A 68 -14.11 8.91 8.95
C GLU A 68 -13.87 8.89 7.44
N TYR A 69 -14.75 8.24 6.67
CA TYR A 69 -14.61 8.20 5.21
C TYR A 69 -14.75 9.59 4.56
N GLN A 70 -15.65 10.44 5.07
CA GLN A 70 -15.78 11.82 4.59
C GLN A 70 -14.54 12.67 4.87
N ALA A 71 -13.88 12.47 6.01
CA ALA A 71 -12.61 13.12 6.32
C ALA A 71 -11.50 12.68 5.34
N ILE A 72 -11.48 11.41 4.92
CA ILE A 72 -10.53 10.91 3.92
C ILE A 72 -10.80 11.51 2.53
N ILE A 73 -12.08 11.56 2.14
CA ILE A 73 -12.52 12.09 0.84
C ILE A 73 -12.15 13.58 0.71
N SER A 74 -12.45 14.36 1.75
CA SER A 74 -12.14 15.80 1.82
C SER A 74 -10.64 16.08 1.91
N GLY A 75 -9.84 15.08 2.31
CA GLY A 75 -8.41 15.21 2.54
C GLY A 75 -8.05 15.77 3.92
N GLU A 76 -9.03 15.88 4.83
CA GLU A 76 -8.81 16.26 6.23
C GLU A 76 -8.17 15.11 7.05
N ALA A 77 -8.40 13.86 6.64
CA ALA A 77 -7.76 12.68 7.21
C ALA A 77 -6.92 11.94 6.17
N VAL A 78 -5.68 11.65 6.53
CA VAL A 78 -4.80 10.75 5.78
C VAL A 78 -4.86 9.41 6.51
N VAL A 79 -5.69 8.49 6.03
CA VAL A 79 -5.49 7.08 6.38
C VAL A 79 -4.26 6.62 5.62
N GLU A 80 -3.13 6.53 6.32
CA GLU A 80 -2.03 5.71 5.84
C GLU A 80 -2.59 4.30 5.69
N GLU A 81 -2.76 3.82 4.46
CA GLU A 81 -2.91 2.38 4.24
C GLU A 81 -1.77 1.73 5.01
N GLU A 82 -2.12 0.88 5.97
CA GLU A 82 -1.15 0.37 6.92
C GLU A 82 -0.11 -0.42 6.14
N ALA A 83 1.04 0.23 5.90
CA ALA A 83 2.06 -0.32 5.04
C ALA A 83 2.44 -1.70 5.57
N ALA A 84 2.60 -2.65 4.64
CA ALA A 84 2.96 -4.02 4.98
C ALA A 84 4.20 -4.00 5.91
N PRO A 85 4.28 -4.85 6.95
CA PRO A 85 5.38 -4.83 7.90
C PRO A 85 6.76 -4.82 7.21
N LEU A 86 6.92 -5.63 6.16
CA LEU A 86 8.13 -5.70 5.35
C LEU A 86 8.43 -4.37 4.62
N ALA A 87 7.41 -3.69 4.09
CA ALA A 87 7.55 -2.37 3.47
C ALA A 87 7.99 -1.29 4.48
N LYS A 88 7.49 -1.35 5.72
CA LYS A 88 7.91 -0.45 6.81
C LYS A 88 9.39 -0.67 7.18
N GLU A 89 9.83 -1.92 7.24
CA GLU A 89 11.24 -2.27 7.50
C GLU A 89 12.17 -1.72 6.42
N VAL A 90 11.83 -1.92 5.15
CA VAL A 90 12.61 -1.41 4.01
C VAL A 90 12.73 0.10 4.04
N ARG A 91 11.61 0.82 4.23
CA ARG A 91 11.62 2.29 4.37
C ARG A 91 12.55 2.77 5.49
N LYS A 92 12.56 2.05 6.62
CA LYS A 92 13.44 2.36 7.76
C LYS A 92 14.92 2.13 7.43
N ILE A 93 15.27 1.05 6.74
CA ILE A 93 16.66 0.77 6.35
C ILE A 93 17.14 1.82 5.34
N VAL A 94 16.34 2.14 4.32
CA VAL A 94 16.65 3.18 3.33
C VAL A 94 16.88 4.54 4.01
N SER A 95 16.03 4.91 4.97
CA SER A 95 16.20 6.13 5.76
C SER A 95 17.52 6.14 6.54
N LYS A 96 17.88 5.04 7.22
CA LYS A 96 19.16 4.92 7.93
C LYS A 96 20.36 5.03 6.99
N ILE A 97 20.30 4.46 5.78
CA ILE A 97 21.37 4.59 4.78
C ILE A 97 21.56 6.06 4.39
N LYS A 98 20.46 6.78 4.12
CA LYS A 98 20.51 8.23 3.82
C LYS A 98 21.15 9.02 4.98
N GLU A 99 20.80 8.71 6.22
CA GLU A 99 21.42 9.35 7.40
C GLU A 99 22.92 9.07 7.49
N VAL A 100 23.36 7.83 7.25
CA VAL A 100 24.78 7.47 7.29
C VAL A 100 25.55 8.22 6.20
N LYS A 101 25.03 8.25 4.96
CA LYS A 101 25.62 9.02 3.86
C LYS A 101 25.73 10.51 4.20
N GLY A 102 24.68 11.11 4.75
CA GLY A 102 24.70 12.52 5.19
C GLY A 102 25.70 12.78 6.32
N LYS A 103 25.94 11.82 7.23
CA LYS A 103 26.99 11.92 8.26
C LYS A 103 28.38 11.84 7.65
N ARG A 104 28.60 10.99 6.64
CA ARG A 104 29.88 10.89 5.93
C ARG A 104 30.20 12.16 5.14
N GLU A 105 29.20 12.79 4.53
CA GLU A 105 29.37 14.09 3.87
C GLU A 105 29.81 15.17 4.86
N LYS A 106 29.09 15.33 5.99
CA LYS A 106 29.49 16.25 7.06
C LYS A 106 30.89 15.96 7.60
N LEU A 107 31.26 14.69 7.71
CA LEU A 107 32.59 14.29 8.16
C LEU A 107 33.68 14.75 7.18
N ARG A 108 33.41 14.74 5.86
CA ARG A 108 34.31 15.29 4.85
C ARG A 108 34.45 16.81 4.97
N ASP A 109 33.35 17.52 5.22
CA ASP A 109 33.40 18.97 5.44
C ASP A 109 34.28 19.35 6.64
N LEU A 110 34.15 18.62 7.75
CA LEU A 110 34.99 18.82 8.94
C LEU A 110 36.49 18.62 8.64
N LEU A 111 36.83 17.65 7.78
CA LEU A 111 38.22 17.43 7.35
C LEU A 111 38.71 18.58 6.47
N VAL A 112 37.91 19.01 5.49
CA VAL A 112 38.25 20.11 4.56
C VAL A 112 38.45 21.42 5.32
N ASN A 113 37.60 21.68 6.31
CA ASN A 113 37.70 22.85 7.19
C ASN A 113 38.82 22.73 8.24
N LYS A 114 39.56 21.61 8.27
CA LYS A 114 40.63 21.30 9.23
C LYS A 114 40.19 21.31 10.70
N GLU A 115 38.91 21.09 10.95
CA GLU A 115 38.33 20.97 12.29
C GLU A 115 38.69 19.63 12.95
N ILE A 116 38.94 18.61 12.12
CA ILE A 116 39.41 17.29 12.56
C ILE A 116 40.70 16.90 11.84
N SER A 117 41.48 16.04 12.48
CA SER A 117 42.68 15.45 11.87
C SER A 117 42.31 14.36 10.85
N GLU A 118 43.19 14.13 9.88
CA GLU A 118 43.06 13.02 8.92
C GLU A 118 42.95 11.65 9.62
N LYS A 119 43.68 11.47 10.73
CA LYS A 119 43.60 10.24 11.54
C LYS A 119 42.21 10.05 12.16
N THR A 120 41.61 11.13 12.65
CA THR A 120 40.25 11.11 13.21
C THR A 120 39.22 10.84 12.11
N PHE A 121 39.37 11.50 10.96
CA PHE A 121 38.52 11.31 9.80
C PHE A 121 38.54 9.84 9.34
N ASN A 122 39.71 9.27 9.08
CA ASN A 122 39.84 7.90 8.57
C ASN A 122 39.17 6.89 9.51
N LYS A 123 39.34 7.06 10.83
CA LYS A 123 38.69 6.19 11.81
C LYS A 123 37.16 6.26 11.70
N LEU A 124 36.59 7.46 11.73
CA LEU A 124 35.13 7.64 11.69
C LEU A 124 34.53 7.28 10.33
N ASP A 125 35.23 7.57 9.23
CA ASP A 125 34.74 7.22 7.89
C ASP A 125 34.70 5.70 7.70
N SER A 126 35.70 4.96 8.22
CA SER A 126 35.66 3.50 8.22
C SER A 126 34.48 2.94 9.04
N GLU A 127 34.22 3.49 10.23
CA GLU A 127 33.05 3.08 11.05
C GLU A 127 31.72 3.32 10.32
N TYR A 128 31.58 4.46 9.64
CA TYR A 128 30.39 4.76 8.84
C TYR A 128 30.30 3.91 7.57
N GLU A 129 31.42 3.60 6.93
CA GLU A 129 31.47 2.72 5.76
C GLU A 129 31.06 1.28 6.12
N GLU A 130 31.55 0.75 7.25
CA GLU A 130 31.13 -0.57 7.76
C GLU A 130 29.62 -0.59 8.05
N LYS A 131 29.09 0.47 8.67
CA LYS A 131 27.66 0.59 8.94
C LYS A 131 26.84 0.68 7.66
N GLU A 132 27.31 1.44 6.66
CA GLU A 132 26.66 1.54 5.35
C GLU A 132 26.64 0.17 4.63
N LYS A 133 27.74 -0.57 4.66
CA LYS A 133 27.82 -1.94 4.11
C LYS A 133 26.84 -2.89 4.80
N SER A 134 26.80 -2.87 6.13
CA SER A 134 25.85 -3.68 6.91
C SER A 134 24.40 -3.39 6.54
N LEU A 135 24.01 -2.11 6.47
CA LEU A 135 22.65 -1.72 6.10
C LEU A 135 22.33 -2.07 4.64
N THR A 136 23.31 -1.99 3.74
CA THR A 136 23.12 -2.35 2.33
C THR A 136 22.94 -3.86 2.15
N SER A 137 23.65 -4.67 2.95
CA SER A 137 23.45 -6.12 2.98
C SER A 137 22.06 -6.48 3.51
N GLU A 138 21.65 -5.87 4.63
CA GLU A 138 20.29 -6.04 5.19
C GLU A 138 19.22 -5.65 4.16
N LEU A 139 19.46 -4.57 3.40
CA LEU A 139 18.56 -4.12 2.35
C LEU A 139 18.45 -5.11 1.18
N ALA A 140 19.55 -5.78 0.82
CA ALA A 140 19.56 -6.80 -0.23
C ALA A 140 18.76 -8.04 0.18
N GLU A 141 18.92 -8.51 1.43
CA GLU A 141 18.11 -9.60 1.99
C GLU A 141 16.62 -9.25 1.97
N LYS A 142 16.28 -8.02 2.40
CA LYS A 142 14.89 -7.54 2.39
C LYS A 142 14.31 -7.40 0.99
N LYS A 143 15.15 -7.14 -0.02
CA LYS A 143 14.74 -7.13 -1.42
C LYS A 143 14.28 -8.51 -1.88
N GLU A 144 15.05 -9.55 -1.56
CA GLU A 144 14.69 -10.94 -1.89
C GLU A 144 13.40 -11.36 -1.17
N GLU A 145 13.25 -10.97 0.11
CA GLU A 145 12.00 -11.18 0.87
C GLU A 145 10.80 -10.48 0.20
N LEU A 146 10.97 -9.24 -0.26
CA LEU A 146 9.91 -8.49 -0.98
C LEU A 146 9.49 -9.21 -2.26
N GLU A 147 10.46 -9.60 -3.10
CA GLU A 147 10.21 -10.26 -4.38
C GLU A 147 9.51 -11.62 -4.18
N SER A 148 9.94 -12.39 -3.18
CA SER A 148 9.29 -13.65 -2.80
C SER A 148 7.84 -13.41 -2.36
N ARG A 149 7.61 -12.43 -1.48
CA ARG A 149 6.27 -12.16 -0.96
C ARG A 149 5.33 -11.63 -2.04
N ILE A 150 5.81 -10.79 -2.95
CA ILE A 150 5.03 -10.33 -4.10
C ILE A 150 4.61 -11.52 -4.97
N SER A 151 5.53 -12.44 -5.25
CA SER A 151 5.24 -13.64 -6.04
C SER A 151 4.19 -14.54 -5.36
N GLU A 152 4.30 -14.75 -4.05
CA GLU A 152 3.28 -15.48 -3.27
C GLU A 152 1.90 -14.82 -3.35
N ILE A 153 1.84 -13.50 -3.22
CA ILE A 153 0.58 -12.76 -3.31
C ILE A 153 -0.02 -12.87 -4.72
N GLU A 154 0.80 -12.83 -5.77
CA GLU A 154 0.34 -13.03 -7.15
C GLU A 154 -0.31 -14.42 -7.32
N GLU A 155 0.30 -15.47 -6.78
CA GLU A 155 -0.31 -16.81 -6.77
C GLU A 155 -1.59 -16.89 -5.94
N GLU A 156 -1.65 -16.21 -4.80
CA GLU A 156 -2.85 -16.18 -3.96
C GLU A 156 -4.00 -15.42 -4.64
N LEU A 157 -3.73 -14.31 -5.32
CA LEU A 157 -4.71 -13.56 -6.08
C LEU A 157 -5.25 -14.39 -7.24
N GLU A 158 -4.41 -15.13 -7.95
CA GLU A 158 -4.86 -16.03 -9.01
C GLU A 158 -5.77 -17.13 -8.47
N LYS A 159 -5.44 -17.71 -7.31
CA LYS A 159 -6.33 -18.68 -6.63
C LYS A 159 -7.68 -18.06 -6.28
N VAL A 160 -7.71 -16.82 -5.78
CA VAL A 160 -8.96 -16.11 -5.47
C VAL A 160 -9.81 -15.91 -6.73
N ARG A 161 -9.19 -15.53 -7.85
CA ARG A 161 -9.89 -15.40 -9.15
C ARG A 161 -10.52 -16.70 -9.61
N LEU A 162 -9.77 -17.80 -9.55
CA LEU A 162 -10.29 -19.13 -9.89
C LEU A 162 -11.45 -19.54 -8.98
N GLN A 163 -11.36 -19.23 -7.68
CA GLN A 163 -12.44 -19.50 -6.72
C GLN A 163 -13.70 -18.68 -7.02
N LEU A 164 -13.56 -17.41 -7.40
CA LEU A 164 -14.68 -16.56 -7.82
C LEU A 164 -15.33 -17.09 -9.12
N GLU A 165 -14.53 -17.56 -10.07
CA GLU A 165 -15.01 -18.20 -11.30
C GLU A 165 -15.80 -19.49 -11.00
N GLU A 166 -15.23 -20.38 -10.18
CA GLU A 166 -15.89 -21.60 -9.71
C GLU A 166 -17.22 -21.28 -9.01
N LEU A 167 -17.22 -20.28 -8.13
CA LEU A 167 -18.41 -19.84 -7.39
C LEU A 167 -19.52 -19.35 -8.35
N ARG A 168 -19.17 -18.59 -9.39
CA ARG A 168 -20.11 -18.16 -10.45
C ARG A 168 -20.65 -19.35 -11.24
N ALA A 169 -19.80 -20.32 -11.60
CA ALA A 169 -20.23 -21.52 -12.30
C ALA A 169 -21.22 -22.34 -11.47
N ARG A 170 -20.94 -22.55 -10.17
CA ARG A 170 -21.83 -23.26 -9.24
C ARG A 170 -23.19 -22.58 -9.08
N LEU A 171 -23.22 -21.24 -9.00
CA LEU A 171 -24.48 -20.50 -8.96
C LEU A 171 -25.29 -20.73 -10.25
N ALA A 172 -24.64 -20.66 -11.42
CA ALA A 172 -25.28 -20.86 -12.71
C ALA A 172 -25.80 -22.30 -12.92
N LEU A 173 -25.16 -23.28 -12.29
CA LEU A 173 -25.60 -24.68 -12.24
C LEU A 173 -26.65 -24.96 -11.16
N GLU A 174 -27.10 -23.93 -10.44
CA GLU A 174 -28.05 -24.02 -9.31
C GLU A 174 -27.55 -24.93 -8.16
N GLU A 175 -26.24 -25.17 -8.08
CA GLU A 175 -25.63 -26.00 -7.02
C GLU A 175 -25.50 -25.26 -5.69
N ILE A 176 -25.52 -23.92 -5.72
CA ILE A 176 -25.51 -23.03 -4.55
C ILE A 176 -26.63 -22.01 -4.65
N SER A 177 -27.09 -21.53 -3.50
CA SER A 177 -28.08 -20.44 -3.43
C SER A 177 -27.45 -19.07 -3.71
N GLY A 178 -28.26 -18.09 -4.13
CA GLY A 178 -27.81 -16.70 -4.27
C GLY A 178 -27.23 -16.13 -2.97
N SER A 179 -27.85 -16.41 -1.82
CA SER A 179 -27.33 -16.00 -0.51
C SER A 179 -25.98 -16.63 -0.16
N GLU A 180 -25.76 -17.89 -0.55
CA GLU A 180 -24.48 -18.56 -0.34
C GLU A 180 -23.40 -18.02 -1.27
N TYR A 181 -23.77 -17.71 -2.52
CA TYR A 181 -22.91 -17.02 -3.46
C TYR A 181 -22.48 -15.65 -2.93
N ASP A 182 -23.42 -14.80 -2.51
CA ASP A 182 -23.13 -13.44 -2.04
C ASP A 182 -22.20 -13.46 -0.82
N SER A 183 -22.46 -14.34 0.15
CA SER A 183 -21.59 -14.47 1.33
C SER A 183 -20.16 -14.89 0.96
N LYS A 184 -19.99 -15.95 0.15
CA LYS A 184 -18.66 -16.44 -0.23
C LYS A 184 -17.93 -15.48 -1.16
N LYS A 185 -18.67 -14.76 -2.00
CA LYS A 185 -18.13 -13.72 -2.88
C LYS A 185 -17.54 -12.58 -2.05
N LEU A 186 -18.28 -12.08 -1.05
CA LEU A 186 -17.80 -11.03 -0.16
C LEU A 186 -16.50 -11.42 0.55
N ASP A 187 -16.41 -12.63 1.11
CA ASP A 187 -15.18 -13.12 1.77
C ASP A 187 -13.97 -13.15 0.81
N LEU A 188 -14.20 -13.55 -0.44
CA LEU A 188 -13.16 -13.59 -1.47
C LEU A 188 -12.75 -12.20 -1.94
N GLU A 189 -13.69 -11.27 -2.10
CA GLU A 189 -13.43 -9.88 -2.47
C GLU A 189 -12.68 -9.12 -1.35
N GLU A 190 -13.02 -9.36 -0.08
CA GLU A 190 -12.27 -8.83 1.06
C GLU A 190 -10.83 -9.36 1.08
N LYS A 191 -10.65 -10.67 0.82
CA LYS A 191 -9.33 -11.28 0.72
C LYS A 191 -8.52 -10.69 -0.44
N GLU A 192 -9.13 -10.54 -1.62
CA GLU A 192 -8.52 -9.91 -2.80
C GLU A 192 -8.05 -8.50 -2.47
N LYS A 193 -8.94 -7.67 -1.91
CA LYS A 193 -8.65 -6.29 -1.50
C LYS A 193 -7.45 -6.21 -0.54
N ARG A 194 -7.40 -7.10 0.47
CA ARG A 194 -6.28 -7.16 1.42
C ARG A 194 -4.96 -7.51 0.72
N LEU A 195 -4.96 -8.56 -0.11
CA LEU A 195 -3.78 -9.02 -0.84
C LEU A 195 -3.28 -7.96 -1.82
N SER A 196 -4.18 -7.33 -2.59
CA SER A 196 -3.82 -6.24 -3.49
C SER A 196 -3.20 -5.05 -2.76
N ASN A 197 -3.74 -4.65 -1.60
CA ASN A 197 -3.17 -3.56 -0.80
C ASN A 197 -1.77 -3.91 -0.29
N GLU A 198 -1.58 -5.14 0.21
CA GLU A 198 -0.27 -5.64 0.63
C GLU A 198 0.72 -5.58 -0.53
N MET A 199 0.35 -6.13 -1.69
CA MET A 199 1.18 -6.15 -2.89
C MET A 199 1.59 -4.76 -3.37
N ILE A 200 0.66 -3.79 -3.35
CA ILE A 200 0.95 -2.39 -3.68
C ILE A 200 1.99 -1.83 -2.71
N SER A 201 1.79 -2.00 -1.40
CA SER A 201 2.73 -1.52 -0.39
C SER A 201 4.12 -2.15 -0.54
N LEU A 202 4.22 -3.41 -0.94
CA LEU A 202 5.48 -4.11 -1.15
C LEU A 202 6.18 -3.64 -2.44
N LYS A 203 5.42 -3.44 -3.54
CA LYS A 203 5.95 -2.90 -4.80
C LYS A 203 6.50 -1.48 -4.61
N GLU A 204 5.79 -0.62 -3.90
CA GLU A 204 6.29 0.71 -3.53
C GLU A 204 7.59 0.65 -2.72
N ALA A 205 7.73 -0.35 -1.84
CA ALA A 205 8.95 -0.53 -1.08
C ALA A 205 10.11 -1.02 -1.96
N LEU A 206 9.82 -1.87 -2.95
CA LEU A 206 10.78 -2.35 -3.94
C LEU A 206 11.29 -1.21 -4.84
N GLU A 207 10.42 -0.28 -5.23
CA GLU A 207 10.78 0.90 -6.03
C GLU A 207 11.78 1.82 -5.30
N LEU A 208 11.73 1.89 -3.97
CA LEU A 208 12.73 2.62 -3.18
C LEU A 208 14.14 2.00 -3.23
N LEU A 209 14.27 0.78 -3.76
CA LEU A 209 15.52 0.04 -3.90
C LEU A 209 16.13 0.14 -5.31
N GLY A 210 15.38 0.67 -6.28
CA GLY A 210 15.80 0.92 -7.67
C GLY A 210 16.44 2.29 -7.85
#